data_AF-A0A2V9Z075-F1
#
_entry.id   AF-A0A2V9Z075-F1
#
_cell.length_a   1.000
_cell.length_b   1.000
_cell.length_c   1.000
_cell.angle_alpha   90.00
_cell.angle_beta   90.00
_cell.angle_gamma   90.00
#
_symmetry.space_group_name_H-M   'P 1'
#
loop_
_entity.id
_entity.type
_entity.pdbx_description
1 polymer ?
#
loop_
_entity_poly.entity_id
_entity_poly.type
_entity_poly.pdbx_seq_one_letter_code
_entity_poly.pdbx_strand_id
1 'polypeptide(L)'
;MTERQLETWKKTPLAVNTQPDISNIGNRTVIDMAVRAGAWLRSDSIIVEEPIQIEELANRPPWLAAILEDGYLRQYDAQKIKLDAAGVNELENYMLHLLDVKANHWGLWTESDNLAHYYERYPRGFDRLRLNLGCRSSPSWVWQRKRYGTSELIVCVSNRGVAGVPGGLWLEIESLDQRFKLRGALDAGHPYGGGLREASFLLPQGFSGKVQLSAQLEIRPGVMKPVAWACEQPLNPDGSITVEVKTAEDRGWRKGV
;
A
#
# COMPACT_ATOMS: atom_id res chain seq x y z
N MET A 1 15.88 0.73 25.72
CA MET A 1 15.73 -0.53 24.94
C MET A 1 15.34 -0.24 23.49
N THR A 2 14.32 0.60 23.24
CA THR A 2 13.85 0.99 21.91
C THR A 2 14.95 1.54 21.00
N GLU A 3 15.76 2.50 21.48
CA GLU A 3 16.94 3.01 20.78
C GLU A 3 17.81 1.90 20.20
N ARG A 4 18.24 0.96 21.05
CA ARG A 4 19.08 -0.17 20.63
C ARG A 4 18.42 -1.02 19.54
N GLN A 5 17.10 -1.23 19.61
CA GLN A 5 16.38 -1.98 18.57
C GLN A 5 16.36 -1.19 17.25
N LEU A 6 16.07 0.11 17.29
CA LEU A 6 16.06 0.99 16.11
C LEU A 6 17.45 1.17 15.50
N GLU A 7 18.51 1.11 16.30
CA GLU A 7 19.91 1.09 15.85
C GLU A 7 20.30 -0.23 15.20
N THR A 8 19.78 -1.34 15.70
CA THR A 8 20.10 -2.68 15.20
C THR A 8 19.36 -2.99 13.89
N TRP A 9 18.05 -2.69 13.83
CA TRP A 9 17.18 -3.11 12.71
C TRP A 9 17.04 -2.01 11.66
N LYS A 10 18.10 -1.78 10.88
CA LYS A 10 18.11 -0.74 9.83
C LYS A 10 17.45 -1.15 8.51
N LYS A 11 17.41 -2.45 8.20
CA LYS A 11 16.87 -2.98 6.93
C LYS A 11 15.42 -3.47 7.03
N THR A 12 14.88 -3.54 8.23
CA THR A 12 13.52 -4.02 8.49
C THR A 12 12.79 -2.97 9.33
N PRO A 13 11.60 -2.49 8.91
CA PRO A 13 10.75 -1.70 9.78
C PRO A 13 10.35 -2.53 11.00
N LEU A 14 10.58 -1.99 12.20
CA LEU A 14 9.99 -2.58 13.40
C LEU A 14 8.49 -2.28 13.40
N ALA A 15 7.68 -3.15 14.00
CA ALA A 15 6.26 -2.89 14.22
C ALA A 15 6.03 -2.62 15.71
N VAL A 16 5.58 -1.41 16.06
CA VAL A 16 5.45 -0.96 17.45
C VAL A 16 3.99 -0.89 17.84
N ASN A 17 3.64 -1.53 18.97
CA ASN A 17 2.27 -1.51 19.46
C ASN A 17 1.88 -0.08 19.89
N THR A 18 0.70 0.34 19.48
CA THR A 18 0.06 1.63 19.76
C THR A 18 -0.74 1.63 21.08
N GLN A 19 -0.51 0.63 21.94
CA GLN A 19 -1.16 0.52 23.24
C GLN A 19 -1.03 1.83 24.03
N PRO A 20 -2.15 2.39 24.54
CA PRO A 20 -2.12 3.63 25.29
C PRO A 20 -1.19 3.58 26.50
N ASP A 21 -0.62 4.73 26.86
CA ASP A 21 0.28 4.87 28.01
C ASP A 21 -0.47 5.01 29.35
N ILE A 22 -1.47 4.17 29.59
CA ILE A 22 -2.33 4.23 30.78
C ILE A 22 -1.52 4.06 32.07
N SER A 23 -0.45 3.27 31.99
CA SER A 23 0.44 2.98 33.12
C SER A 23 1.58 3.98 33.30
N ASN A 24 1.70 5.01 32.46
CA ASN A 24 2.79 6.00 32.46
C ASN A 24 4.20 5.36 32.43
N ILE A 25 4.35 4.31 31.61
CA ILE A 25 5.63 3.59 31.46
C ILE A 25 6.42 4.04 30.22
N GLY A 26 5.93 5.07 29.52
CA GLY A 26 6.64 5.72 28.42
C GLY A 26 6.28 5.20 27.03
N ASN A 27 5.10 4.56 26.86
CA ASN A 27 4.65 4.08 25.55
C ASN A 27 4.60 5.22 24.52
N ARG A 28 4.21 6.43 24.92
CA ARG A 28 4.20 7.62 24.04
C ARG A 28 5.59 7.94 23.49
N THR A 29 6.60 7.91 24.35
CA THR A 29 8.00 8.15 23.95
C THR A 29 8.48 7.06 22.99
N VAL A 30 8.13 5.79 23.26
CA VAL A 30 8.47 4.67 22.36
C VAL A 30 7.83 4.85 20.98
N ILE A 31 6.56 5.25 20.91
CA ILE A 31 5.84 5.49 19.65
C ILE A 31 6.47 6.66 18.89
N ASP A 32 6.73 7.81 19.53
CA ASP A 32 7.36 8.97 18.86
C ASP A 32 8.74 8.61 18.28
N MET A 33 9.58 7.93 19.06
CA MET A 33 10.88 7.44 18.60
C MET A 33 10.74 6.49 17.39
N ALA A 34 9.76 5.59 17.44
CA ALA A 34 9.50 4.62 16.40
C ALA A 34 9.02 5.29 15.10
N VAL A 35 8.06 6.21 15.18
CA VAL A 35 7.52 6.98 14.05
C VAL A 35 8.64 7.78 13.38
N ARG A 36 9.44 8.53 14.15
CA ARG A 36 10.59 9.30 13.63
C ARG A 36 11.63 8.41 12.97
N ALA A 37 11.82 7.20 13.50
CA ALA A 37 12.74 6.23 12.93
C ALA A 37 12.15 5.44 11.77
N GLY A 38 10.93 5.73 11.30
CA GLY A 38 10.28 5.05 10.17
C GLY A 38 9.83 3.61 10.47
N ALA A 39 9.57 3.29 11.74
CA ALA A 39 8.94 2.05 12.12
C ALA A 39 7.45 2.05 11.71
N TRP A 40 6.87 0.86 11.60
CA TRP A 40 5.46 0.66 11.39
C TRP A 40 4.72 0.67 12.72
N LEU A 41 3.43 1.01 12.66
CA LEU A 41 2.56 0.96 13.82
C LEU A 41 1.76 -0.33 13.81
N ARG A 42 1.46 -0.86 14.98
CA ARG A 42 0.56 -2.00 15.10
C ARG A 42 -0.43 -1.85 16.24
N SER A 43 -1.53 -2.56 16.13
CA SER A 43 -2.46 -2.85 17.22
C SER A 43 -2.61 -4.37 17.29
N ASP A 44 -2.59 -4.92 18.49
CA ASP A 44 -2.87 -6.33 18.77
C ASP A 44 -4.37 -6.67 18.71
N SER A 45 -5.21 -5.68 18.40
CA SER A 45 -6.65 -5.82 18.24
C SER A 45 -7.20 -4.97 17.08
N ILE A 46 -8.21 -5.50 16.38
CA ILE A 46 -9.08 -4.76 15.45
C ILE A 46 -10.17 -3.98 16.20
N ILE A 47 -10.33 -4.24 17.49
CA ILE A 47 -11.15 -3.44 18.39
C ILE A 47 -10.31 -2.23 18.80
N VAL A 48 -10.47 -1.12 18.07
CA VAL A 48 -9.71 0.12 18.25
C VAL A 48 -10.66 1.18 18.82
N GLU A 49 -10.80 1.21 20.15
CA GLU A 49 -11.75 2.07 20.86
C GLU A 49 -11.08 3.23 21.60
N GLU A 50 -9.76 3.17 21.77
CA GLU A 50 -9.00 4.14 22.53
C GLU A 50 -8.70 5.38 21.65
N PRO A 51 -9.15 6.59 22.02
CA PRO A 51 -9.04 7.78 21.17
C PRO A 51 -7.61 8.08 20.70
N ILE A 52 -6.64 7.92 21.60
CA ILE A 52 -5.23 8.13 21.26
C ILE A 52 -4.72 7.08 20.26
N GLN A 53 -5.17 5.84 20.37
CA GLN A 53 -4.77 4.77 19.45
C GLN A 53 -5.36 5.00 18.06
N ILE A 54 -6.63 5.42 17.99
CA ILE A 54 -7.29 5.79 16.72
C ILE A 54 -6.51 6.92 16.04
N GLU A 55 -6.17 7.98 16.78
CA GLU A 55 -5.44 9.14 16.26
C GLU A 55 -4.06 8.75 15.71
N GLU A 56 -3.27 8.03 16.50
CA GLU A 56 -1.93 7.57 16.12
C GLU A 56 -1.97 6.64 14.89
N LEU A 57 -2.95 5.74 14.80
CA LEU A 57 -3.08 4.86 13.65
C LEU A 57 -3.58 5.61 12.41
N ALA A 58 -4.69 6.33 12.51
CA ALA A 58 -5.38 6.93 11.35
C ALA A 58 -4.62 8.12 10.74
N ASN A 59 -3.87 8.86 11.56
CA ASN A 59 -3.16 10.09 11.17
C ASN A 59 -1.64 9.95 11.20
N ARG A 60 -1.10 8.72 11.28
CA ARG A 60 0.33 8.45 11.08
C ARG A 60 0.83 9.01 9.75
N PRO A 61 2.14 9.31 9.63
CA PRO A 61 2.72 9.65 8.35
C PRO A 61 2.39 8.60 7.27
N PRO A 62 1.98 9.01 6.06
CA PRO A 62 1.39 8.11 5.05
C PRO A 62 2.36 7.08 4.48
N TRP A 63 3.67 7.26 4.70
CA TRP A 63 4.71 6.31 4.33
C TRP A 63 4.97 5.22 5.39
N LEU A 64 4.29 5.26 6.54
CA LEU A 64 4.38 4.22 7.56
C LEU A 64 3.22 3.23 7.43
N ALA A 65 3.53 1.94 7.52
CA ALA A 65 2.47 0.94 7.52
C ALA A 65 1.75 0.89 8.88
N ALA A 66 0.48 0.52 8.86
CA ALA A 66 -0.23 0.05 10.05
C ALA A 66 -0.63 -1.43 9.89
N ILE A 67 -0.47 -2.18 10.98
CA ILE A 67 -0.88 -3.58 11.09
C ILE A 67 -1.91 -3.67 12.22
N LEU A 68 -3.11 -4.15 11.91
CA LEU A 68 -4.08 -4.50 12.96
C LEU A 68 -4.13 -6.01 13.05
N GLU A 69 -4.10 -6.56 14.26
CA GLU A 69 -4.20 -8.00 14.52
C GLU A 69 -5.58 -8.31 15.10
N ASP A 70 -6.15 -9.48 14.80
CA ASP A 70 -7.38 -9.95 15.43
C ASP A 70 -7.07 -10.95 16.56
N GLY A 71 -7.03 -10.46 17.79
CA GLY A 71 -6.75 -11.27 18.97
C GLY A 71 -7.99 -11.81 19.70
N TYR A 72 -9.10 -11.06 19.70
CA TYR A 72 -10.23 -11.28 20.62
C TYR A 72 -11.29 -12.22 20.04
N LEU A 73 -11.77 -11.96 18.83
CA LEU A 73 -12.80 -12.77 18.15
C LEU A 73 -12.19 -13.73 17.12
N ARG A 74 -10.91 -14.07 17.31
CA ARG A 74 -10.09 -14.85 16.38
C ARG A 74 -10.61 -16.25 16.05
N GLN A 75 -11.60 -16.77 16.78
CA GLN A 75 -12.20 -18.08 16.48
C GLN A 75 -13.22 -18.01 15.34
N TYR A 76 -13.71 -16.80 14.98
CA TYR A 76 -14.74 -16.60 13.96
C TYR A 76 -16.01 -17.45 14.19
N ASP A 77 -16.32 -17.73 15.47
CA ASP A 77 -17.48 -18.53 15.85
C ASP A 77 -18.77 -17.68 15.75
N ALA A 78 -19.46 -17.80 14.62
CA ALA A 78 -20.71 -17.12 14.33
C ALA A 78 -21.83 -17.33 15.36
N GLN A 79 -21.76 -18.37 16.20
CA GLN A 79 -22.76 -18.60 17.26
C GLN A 79 -22.54 -17.70 18.48
N LYS A 80 -21.32 -17.19 18.67
CA LYS A 80 -20.94 -16.36 19.82
C LYS A 80 -20.96 -14.86 19.52
N ILE A 81 -21.11 -14.49 18.25
CA ILE A 81 -21.03 -13.11 17.77
C ILE A 81 -22.41 -12.47 17.87
N LYS A 82 -22.49 -11.35 18.57
CA LYS A 82 -23.75 -10.61 18.76
C LYS A 82 -24.11 -9.85 17.49
N LEU A 83 -25.42 -9.75 17.25
CA LEU A 83 -26.00 -8.86 16.25
C LEU A 83 -26.50 -7.59 16.96
N ASP A 84 -26.28 -6.44 16.34
CA ASP A 84 -26.89 -5.19 16.77
C ASP A 84 -28.37 -5.10 16.34
N ALA A 85 -29.03 -3.99 16.68
CA ALA A 85 -30.44 -3.75 16.34
C ALA A 85 -30.71 -3.67 14.83
N ALA A 86 -29.68 -3.41 14.01
CA ALA A 86 -29.75 -3.39 12.55
C ALA A 86 -29.37 -4.75 11.93
N GLY A 87 -29.05 -5.76 12.75
CA GLY A 87 -28.61 -7.08 12.29
C GLY A 87 -27.15 -7.13 11.84
N VAL A 88 -26.35 -6.10 12.14
CA VAL A 88 -24.91 -6.09 11.87
C VAL A 88 -24.20 -6.84 12.97
N ASN A 89 -23.31 -7.75 12.60
CA ASN A 89 -22.53 -8.51 13.56
C ASN A 89 -21.30 -7.69 14.03
N GLU A 90 -20.92 -7.84 15.30
CA GLU A 90 -19.84 -7.04 15.90
C GLU A 90 -18.48 -7.25 15.21
N LEU A 91 -18.17 -8.46 14.76
CA LEU A 91 -16.90 -8.78 14.11
C LEU A 91 -16.78 -8.13 12.72
N GLU A 92 -17.86 -8.09 11.94
CA GLU A 92 -17.96 -7.34 10.68
C GLU A 92 -17.77 -5.85 10.91
N ASN A 93 -18.26 -5.32 12.03
CA ASN A 93 -18.03 -3.92 12.36
C ASN A 93 -16.55 -3.67 12.71
N TYR A 94 -15.97 -4.47 13.61
CA TYR A 94 -14.56 -4.33 14.01
C TYR A 94 -13.59 -4.54 12.86
N MET A 95 -13.86 -5.50 11.95
CA MET A 95 -12.98 -5.71 10.82
C MET A 95 -12.98 -4.52 9.85
N LEU A 96 -14.02 -3.67 9.85
CA LEU A 96 -14.03 -2.45 9.04
C LEU A 96 -13.17 -1.34 9.65
N HIS A 97 -12.79 -1.41 10.93
CA HIS A 97 -11.84 -0.47 11.52
C HIS A 97 -10.47 -0.53 10.83
N LEU A 98 -10.09 -1.67 10.26
CA LEU A 98 -8.93 -1.77 9.36
C LEU A 98 -8.99 -0.77 8.21
N LEU A 99 -10.18 -0.56 7.64
CA LEU A 99 -10.36 0.43 6.56
C LEU A 99 -10.36 1.85 7.13
N ASP A 100 -11.05 2.07 8.25
CA ASP A 100 -11.21 3.39 8.87
C ASP A 100 -9.88 4.00 9.31
N VAL A 101 -8.98 3.18 9.89
CA VAL A 101 -7.62 3.61 10.29
C VAL A 101 -6.59 3.45 9.16
N LYS A 102 -7.06 3.16 7.94
CA LYS A 102 -6.24 3.03 6.73
C LYS A 102 -5.12 1.99 6.87
N ALA A 103 -5.41 0.83 7.47
CA ALA A 103 -4.42 -0.20 7.73
C ALA A 103 -3.81 -0.76 6.43
N ASN A 104 -2.52 -1.10 6.51
CA ASN A 104 -1.81 -1.74 5.41
C ASN A 104 -2.02 -3.26 5.41
N HIS A 105 -2.07 -3.85 6.60
CA HIS A 105 -2.14 -5.29 6.79
C HIS A 105 -3.10 -5.67 7.92
N TRP A 106 -3.67 -6.87 7.78
CA TRP A 106 -4.43 -7.55 8.81
C TRP A 106 -3.68 -8.81 9.26
N GLY A 107 -3.30 -8.86 10.53
CA GLY A 107 -2.77 -10.06 11.17
C GLY A 107 -3.89 -10.95 11.68
N LEU A 108 -3.95 -12.19 11.20
CA LEU A 108 -4.96 -13.16 11.60
C LEU A 108 -4.34 -14.22 12.50
N TRP A 109 -5.00 -14.52 13.62
CA TRP A 109 -4.59 -15.59 14.52
C TRP A 109 -5.63 -16.70 14.58
N THR A 110 -5.84 -17.35 13.43
CA THR A 110 -6.87 -18.39 13.25
C THR A 110 -6.53 -19.30 12.08
N GLU A 111 -7.24 -20.42 12.01
CA GLU A 111 -7.21 -21.41 10.96
C GLU A 111 -8.07 -20.98 9.75
N SER A 112 -7.65 -21.37 8.54
CA SER A 112 -8.34 -20.99 7.29
C SER A 112 -9.81 -21.39 7.26
N ASP A 113 -10.15 -22.54 7.85
CA ASP A 113 -11.50 -23.10 7.82
C ASP A 113 -12.47 -22.26 8.65
N ASN A 114 -12.01 -21.65 9.75
CA ASN A 114 -12.82 -20.74 10.55
C ASN A 114 -13.22 -19.50 9.72
N LEU A 115 -12.26 -18.96 8.96
CA LEU A 115 -12.50 -17.83 8.06
C LEU A 115 -13.48 -18.20 6.94
N ALA A 116 -13.32 -19.40 6.36
CA ALA A 116 -14.18 -19.88 5.27
C ALA A 116 -15.63 -20.05 5.74
N HIS A 117 -15.86 -20.77 6.85
CA HIS A 117 -17.19 -20.97 7.41
C HIS A 117 -17.86 -19.65 7.83
N TYR A 118 -17.08 -18.73 8.41
CA TYR A 118 -17.61 -17.42 8.74
C TYR A 118 -17.97 -16.62 7.50
N TYR A 119 -17.12 -16.64 6.48
CA TYR A 119 -17.34 -15.93 5.20
C TYR A 119 -18.61 -16.43 4.49
N GLU A 120 -18.90 -17.74 4.51
CA GLU A 120 -20.14 -18.29 3.96
C GLU A 120 -21.39 -17.67 4.56
N ARG A 121 -21.34 -17.31 5.85
CA ARG A 121 -22.47 -16.72 6.57
C ARG A 121 -22.48 -15.19 6.56
N TYR A 122 -21.30 -14.57 6.59
CA TYR A 122 -21.10 -13.13 6.73
C TYR A 122 -20.00 -12.63 5.77
N PRO A 123 -20.28 -12.55 4.46
CA PRO A 123 -19.25 -12.27 3.45
C PRO A 123 -18.85 -10.79 3.38
N ARG A 124 -19.74 -9.88 3.79
CA ARG A 124 -19.67 -8.45 3.46
C ARG A 124 -18.39 -7.79 3.99
N GLY A 125 -17.99 -8.11 5.21
CA GLY A 125 -16.78 -7.53 5.79
C GLY A 125 -15.50 -7.96 5.05
N PHE A 126 -15.36 -9.25 4.75
CA PHE A 126 -14.24 -9.77 3.95
C PHE A 126 -14.21 -9.20 2.54
N ASP A 127 -15.36 -9.09 1.88
CA ASP A 127 -15.41 -8.54 0.52
C ASP A 127 -14.96 -7.08 0.48
N ARG A 128 -15.39 -6.28 1.46
CA ARG A 128 -14.92 -4.90 1.62
C ARG A 128 -13.41 -4.85 1.84
N LEU A 129 -12.86 -5.71 2.69
CA LEU A 129 -11.42 -5.77 2.94
C LEU A 129 -10.64 -6.21 1.70
N ARG A 130 -11.08 -7.25 0.99
CA ARG A 130 -10.41 -7.71 -0.25
C ARG A 130 -10.31 -6.62 -1.31
N LEU A 131 -11.34 -5.78 -1.41
CA LEU A 131 -11.40 -4.70 -2.39
C LEU A 131 -10.56 -3.48 -1.99
N ASN A 132 -10.49 -3.15 -0.69
CA ASN A 132 -10.01 -1.84 -0.24
C ASN A 132 -8.79 -1.88 0.69
N LEU A 133 -8.50 -2.99 1.37
CA LEU A 133 -7.42 -3.05 2.35
C LEU A 133 -6.05 -2.81 1.71
N GLY A 134 -5.18 -2.11 2.45
CA GLY A 134 -3.79 -1.93 2.06
C GLY A 134 -3.57 -0.86 1.00
N CYS A 135 -2.45 -0.98 0.30
CA CYS A 135 -2.14 -0.19 -0.88
C CYS A 135 -2.34 -1.07 -2.12
N ARG A 136 -3.06 -0.56 -3.11
CA ARG A 136 -3.42 -1.27 -4.35
C ARG A 136 -3.04 -0.42 -5.56
N SER A 137 -1.75 -0.37 -5.84
CA SER A 137 -1.19 0.48 -6.89
C SER A 137 -1.38 -0.12 -8.28
N SER A 138 -1.75 0.71 -9.26
CA SER A 138 -1.87 0.32 -10.67
C SER A 138 -1.52 1.49 -11.61
N PRO A 139 -0.86 1.25 -12.75
CA PRO A 139 -0.67 2.31 -13.76
C PRO A 139 -1.97 2.51 -14.55
N SER A 140 -2.85 3.37 -14.04
CA SER A 140 -4.21 3.55 -14.57
C SER A 140 -4.24 4.35 -15.88
N TRP A 141 -3.29 5.26 -16.08
CA TRP A 141 -3.11 5.93 -17.36
C TRP A 141 -1.65 5.95 -17.74
N VAL A 142 -1.37 5.53 -18.96
CA VAL A 142 -0.04 5.60 -19.56
C VAL A 142 -0.19 6.25 -20.92
N TRP A 143 0.47 7.39 -21.12
CA TRP A 143 0.38 8.14 -22.35
C TRP A 143 1.66 8.88 -22.66
N GLN A 144 1.74 9.39 -23.88
CA GLN A 144 2.90 10.11 -24.36
C GLN A 144 2.55 11.55 -24.69
N ARG A 145 3.53 12.44 -24.50
CA ARG A 145 3.49 13.80 -25.04
C ARG A 145 4.86 14.23 -25.56
N LYS A 146 4.90 15.37 -26.25
CA LYS A 146 6.15 15.99 -26.68
C LYS A 146 6.67 16.90 -25.58
N ARG A 147 7.95 16.75 -25.21
CA ARG A 147 8.63 17.64 -24.26
C ARG A 147 10.10 17.77 -24.62
N TYR A 148 10.63 18.99 -24.60
CA TYR A 148 12.04 19.29 -24.89
C TYR A 148 12.59 18.66 -26.19
N GLY A 149 11.77 18.63 -27.25
CA GLY A 149 12.18 18.07 -28.55
C GLY A 149 12.23 16.53 -28.61
N THR A 150 11.80 15.83 -27.55
CA THR A 150 11.67 14.37 -27.51
C THR A 150 10.28 13.93 -27.04
N SER A 151 10.06 12.62 -26.97
CA SER A 151 8.88 12.00 -26.38
C SER A 151 9.05 11.87 -24.86
N GLU A 152 8.01 12.21 -24.11
CA GLU A 152 7.89 11.96 -22.68
C GLU A 152 6.80 10.92 -22.46
N LEU A 153 7.11 9.87 -21.72
CA LEU A 153 6.13 8.89 -21.25
C LEU A 153 5.65 9.30 -19.86
N ILE A 154 4.35 9.52 -19.72
CA ILE A 154 3.71 9.78 -18.43
C ILE A 154 3.03 8.50 -17.95
N VAL A 155 3.25 8.17 -16.68
CA VAL A 155 2.60 7.06 -15.98
C VAL A 155 1.86 7.65 -14.79
N CYS A 156 0.53 7.67 -14.85
CA CYS A 156 -0.32 8.01 -13.72
C CYS A 156 -0.66 6.73 -12.93
N VAL A 157 -0.09 6.62 -11.74
CA VAL A 157 -0.33 5.52 -10.81
C VAL A 157 -1.51 5.88 -9.92
N SER A 158 -2.53 5.02 -9.90
CA SER A 158 -3.62 5.10 -8.93
C SER A 158 -3.36 4.15 -7.78
N ASN A 159 -3.85 4.49 -6.60
CA ASN A 159 -3.94 3.59 -5.46
C ASN A 159 -5.41 3.44 -5.06
N ARG A 160 -5.99 2.26 -5.30
CA ARG A 160 -7.39 1.96 -4.96
C ARG A 160 -7.59 1.46 -3.53
N GLY A 161 -6.50 1.26 -2.79
CA GLY A 161 -6.57 0.85 -1.39
C GLY A 161 -6.81 2.04 -0.46
N VAL A 162 -7.05 1.76 0.82
CA VAL A 162 -7.24 2.78 1.88
C VAL A 162 -5.91 3.36 2.39
N ALA A 163 -4.82 2.61 2.30
CA ALA A 163 -3.52 3.00 2.84
C ALA A 163 -2.63 3.63 1.77
N GLY A 164 -1.80 4.61 2.17
CA GLY A 164 -0.70 5.07 1.34
C GLY A 164 0.35 3.98 1.10
N VAL A 165 1.25 4.22 0.15
CA VAL A 165 2.37 3.33 -0.14
C VAL A 165 3.35 3.33 1.06
N PRO A 166 3.63 2.21 1.73
CA PRO A 166 4.51 2.20 2.89
C PRO A 166 5.98 2.33 2.48
N GLY A 167 6.50 3.56 2.49
CA GLY A 167 7.84 3.92 2.03
C GLY A 167 7.78 4.75 0.75
N GLY A 168 8.78 4.58 -0.12
CA GLY A 168 8.85 5.23 -1.44
C GLY A 168 8.48 4.28 -2.58
N LEU A 169 7.64 4.72 -3.52
CA LEU A 169 7.35 3.96 -4.75
C LEU A 169 8.33 4.36 -5.85
N TRP A 170 9.14 3.41 -6.29
CA TRP A 170 10.04 3.58 -7.42
C TRP A 170 9.43 2.99 -8.68
N LEU A 171 9.48 3.75 -9.76
CA LEU A 171 9.05 3.33 -11.09
C LEU A 171 10.25 3.30 -12.02
N GLU A 172 10.27 2.30 -12.89
CA GLU A 172 11.36 2.08 -13.81
C GLU A 172 10.82 1.66 -15.17
N ILE A 173 11.39 2.22 -16.23
CA ILE A 173 11.18 1.76 -17.60
C ILE A 173 12.49 1.30 -18.22
N GLU A 174 12.44 0.18 -18.92
CA GLU A 174 13.59 -0.41 -19.62
C GLU A 174 13.19 -0.81 -21.04
N SER A 175 14.03 -0.52 -22.02
CA SER A 175 13.77 -0.94 -23.39
C SER A 175 13.98 -2.44 -23.55
N LEU A 176 13.22 -3.10 -24.45
CA LEU A 176 13.35 -4.55 -24.66
C LEU A 176 14.74 -4.98 -25.13
N ASP A 177 15.44 -4.09 -25.83
CA ASP A 177 16.81 -4.29 -26.30
C ASP A 177 17.87 -3.85 -25.27
N GLN A 178 17.46 -3.48 -24.05
CA GLN A 178 18.30 -3.05 -22.93
C GLN A 178 19.23 -1.87 -23.24
N ARG A 179 18.93 -1.09 -24.29
CA ARG A 179 19.72 0.09 -24.67
C ARG A 179 19.57 1.25 -23.70
N PHE A 180 18.43 1.34 -23.01
CA PHE A 180 18.24 2.34 -21.97
C PHE A 180 17.38 1.84 -20.82
N LYS A 181 17.60 2.46 -19.68
CA LYS A 181 16.90 2.23 -18.43
C LYS A 181 16.73 3.56 -17.71
N LEU A 182 15.50 3.92 -17.36
CA LEU A 182 15.16 5.17 -16.68
C LEU A 182 14.37 4.84 -15.42
N ARG A 183 14.69 5.51 -14.31
CA ARG A 183 14.08 5.25 -13.01
C ARG A 183 13.86 6.54 -12.23
N GLY A 184 12.79 6.58 -11.45
CA GLY A 184 12.48 7.66 -10.53
C GLY A 184 11.65 7.18 -9.36
N ALA A 185 11.55 8.00 -8.31
CA ALA A 185 10.72 7.74 -7.15
C ALA A 185 9.57 8.76 -7.09
N LEU A 186 8.42 8.30 -6.61
CA LEU A 186 7.38 9.18 -6.09
C LEU A 186 7.73 9.57 -4.64
N ASP A 187 7.17 10.68 -4.19
CA ASP A 187 7.27 11.09 -2.78
C ASP A 187 6.75 10.00 -1.85
N ALA A 188 7.37 9.87 -0.68
CA ALA A 188 7.03 8.82 0.28
C ALA A 188 5.54 8.86 0.67
N GLY A 189 4.89 7.70 0.72
CA GLY A 189 3.46 7.59 0.97
C GLY A 189 2.59 7.70 -0.29
N HIS A 190 3.11 8.20 -1.41
CA HIS A 190 2.34 8.36 -2.62
C HIS A 190 2.30 7.11 -3.52
N PRO A 191 1.19 6.89 -4.23
CA PRO A 191 -0.08 7.61 -4.07
C PRO A 191 -0.76 7.28 -2.73
N TYR A 192 -1.38 8.29 -2.11
CA TYR A 192 -2.21 8.07 -0.92
C TYR A 192 -3.39 7.15 -1.24
N GLY A 193 -4.05 6.60 -0.21
CA GLY A 193 -5.25 5.79 -0.39
C GLY A 193 -6.33 6.53 -1.18
N GLY A 194 -6.90 5.88 -2.20
CA GLY A 194 -7.83 6.48 -3.16
C GLY A 194 -7.22 7.53 -4.10
N GLY A 195 -5.92 7.79 -4.00
CA GLY A 195 -5.24 8.90 -4.67
C GLY A 195 -4.55 8.52 -5.98
N LEU A 196 -4.04 9.55 -6.65
CA LEU A 196 -3.28 9.46 -7.90
C LEU A 196 -1.92 10.14 -7.74
N ARG A 197 -0.92 9.67 -8.48
CA ARG A 197 0.36 10.37 -8.64
C ARG A 197 0.96 10.07 -10.01
N GLU A 198 1.51 11.09 -10.64
CA GLU A 198 2.12 10.98 -11.96
C GLU A 198 3.64 10.90 -11.86
N ALA A 199 4.23 10.04 -12.68
CA ALA A 199 5.64 10.03 -12.99
C ALA A 199 5.87 10.33 -14.46
N SER A 200 7.01 10.92 -14.76
CA SER A 200 7.42 11.27 -16.10
C SER A 200 8.78 10.64 -16.42
N PHE A 201 8.90 10.13 -17.65
CA PHE A 201 10.15 9.64 -18.21
C PHE A 201 10.41 10.34 -19.55
N LEU A 202 11.50 11.12 -19.63
CA LEU A 202 11.98 11.64 -20.90
C LEU A 202 12.69 10.53 -21.67
N LEU A 203 12.15 10.16 -22.83
CA LEU A 203 12.68 9.08 -23.64
C LEU A 203 13.85 9.56 -24.50
N PRO A 204 14.79 8.66 -24.87
CA PRO A 204 15.81 8.96 -25.86
C PRO A 204 15.20 9.51 -27.15
N GLN A 205 15.89 10.47 -27.78
CA GLN A 205 15.38 11.15 -28.96
C GLN A 205 15.05 10.15 -30.08
N GLY A 206 13.84 10.26 -30.63
CA GLY A 206 13.37 9.40 -31.72
C GLY A 206 12.99 7.98 -31.30
N PHE A 207 13.02 7.65 -30.00
CA PHE A 207 12.63 6.31 -29.56
C PHE A 207 11.14 6.04 -29.79
N SER A 208 10.87 4.90 -30.41
CA SER A 208 9.56 4.26 -30.54
C SER A 208 9.75 2.75 -30.44
N GLY A 209 8.80 2.04 -29.85
CA GLY A 209 8.90 0.60 -29.63
C GLY A 209 8.18 0.20 -28.35
N LYS A 210 8.68 -0.83 -27.67
CA LYS A 210 8.11 -1.31 -26.40
C LYS A 210 9.10 -1.11 -25.26
N VAL A 211 8.58 -0.79 -24.09
CA VAL A 211 9.33 -0.72 -22.83
C VAL A 211 8.66 -1.59 -21.78
N GLN A 212 9.44 -2.08 -20.82
CA GLN A 212 8.94 -2.75 -19.63
C GLN A 212 8.83 -1.74 -18.49
N LEU A 213 7.62 -1.56 -17.96
CA LEU A 213 7.34 -0.75 -16.78
C LEU A 213 7.32 -1.65 -15.54
N SER A 214 8.23 -1.43 -14.60
CA SER A 214 8.28 -2.12 -13.32
C SER A 214 8.17 -1.14 -12.16
N ALA A 215 7.86 -1.68 -10.97
CA ALA A 215 7.85 -0.90 -9.75
C ALA A 215 8.45 -1.66 -8.58
N GLN A 216 9.06 -0.89 -7.68
CA GLN A 216 9.63 -1.39 -6.44
C GLN A 216 9.30 -0.45 -5.29
N LEU A 217 9.06 -1.04 -4.13
CA LEU A 217 8.83 -0.34 -2.88
C LEU A 217 10.13 -0.25 -2.09
N GLU A 218 10.52 0.95 -1.71
CA GLU A 218 11.61 1.18 -0.77
C GLU A 218 11.06 1.31 0.65
N ILE A 219 11.12 0.23 1.43
CA ILE A 219 10.57 0.18 2.80
C ILE A 219 11.53 0.71 3.88
N ARG A 220 12.82 0.73 3.54
CA ARG A 220 13.95 1.27 4.29
C ARG A 220 14.99 1.74 3.27
N PRO A 221 15.88 2.69 3.60
CA PRO A 221 16.92 3.16 2.68
C PRO A 221 17.68 1.99 2.03
N GLY A 222 17.61 1.89 0.71
CA GLY A 222 18.24 0.85 -0.12
C GLY A 222 17.59 -0.53 -0.06
N VAL A 223 16.47 -0.71 0.64
CA VAL A 223 15.75 -1.99 0.75
C VAL A 223 14.54 -1.98 -0.17
N MET A 224 14.75 -2.51 -1.36
CA MET A 224 13.74 -2.59 -2.41
C MET A 224 12.95 -3.90 -2.33
N LYS A 225 11.64 -3.83 -2.49
CA LYS A 225 10.73 -4.97 -2.62
C LYS A 225 9.92 -4.85 -3.91
N PRO A 226 9.73 -5.93 -4.67
CA PRO A 226 8.89 -5.87 -5.87
C PRO A 226 7.45 -5.48 -5.49
N VAL A 227 6.82 -4.69 -6.34
CA VAL A 227 5.39 -4.36 -6.21
C VAL A 227 4.59 -5.28 -7.10
N ALA A 228 3.57 -5.92 -6.53
CA ALA A 228 2.56 -6.61 -7.33
C ALA A 228 1.52 -5.57 -7.79
N TRP A 229 1.42 -5.37 -9.11
CA TRP A 229 0.43 -4.46 -9.66
C TRP A 229 -0.98 -4.97 -9.42
N ALA A 230 -1.85 -4.09 -8.93
CA ALA A 230 -3.29 -4.35 -8.77
C ALA A 230 -4.06 -3.93 -10.04
N CYS A 231 -3.58 -4.35 -11.21
CA CYS A 231 -4.13 -3.99 -12.51
C CYS A 231 -4.68 -5.22 -13.25
N GLU A 232 -5.58 -4.97 -14.21
CA GLU A 232 -6.16 -6.01 -15.07
C GLU A 232 -5.21 -6.44 -16.20
N GLN A 233 -4.24 -5.59 -16.54
CA GLN A 233 -3.28 -5.89 -17.59
C GLN A 233 -2.43 -7.10 -17.19
N PRO A 234 -2.18 -8.06 -18.11
CA PRO A 234 -1.33 -9.19 -17.84
C PRO A 234 0.09 -8.72 -17.53
N LEU A 235 0.70 -9.33 -16.52
CA LEU A 235 2.08 -9.06 -16.12
C LEU A 235 3.03 -10.01 -16.85
N ASN A 236 4.22 -9.51 -17.15
CA ASN A 236 5.33 -10.35 -17.59
C ASN A 236 5.82 -11.24 -16.42
N PRO A 237 6.65 -12.28 -16.68
CA PRO A 237 7.15 -13.17 -15.62
C PRO A 237 7.94 -12.47 -14.50
N ASP A 238 8.52 -11.31 -14.78
CA ASP A 238 9.25 -10.47 -13.81
C ASP A 238 8.36 -9.47 -13.06
N GLY A 239 7.04 -9.48 -13.31
CA GLY A 239 6.07 -8.57 -12.72
C GLY A 239 5.94 -7.21 -13.41
N SER A 240 6.69 -6.97 -14.50
CA SER A 240 6.59 -5.74 -15.28
C SER A 240 5.36 -5.74 -16.22
N ILE A 241 5.02 -4.56 -16.74
CA ILE A 241 3.97 -4.37 -17.75
C ILE A 241 4.62 -3.85 -19.03
N THR A 242 4.29 -4.47 -20.16
CA THR A 242 4.74 -4.00 -21.47
C THR A 242 3.94 -2.76 -21.88
N VAL A 243 4.62 -1.64 -22.13
CA VAL A 243 4.05 -0.39 -22.63
C VAL A 243 4.53 -0.11 -24.05
N GLU A 244 3.61 0.22 -24.94
CA GLU A 244 3.92 0.63 -26.31
C GLU A 244 4.16 2.14 -26.39
N VAL A 245 5.34 2.51 -26.89
CA VAL A 245 5.78 3.86 -27.19
C VAL A 245 5.63 4.07 -28.69
N LYS A 246 4.63 4.85 -29.06
CA LYS A 246 4.23 5.11 -30.44
C LYS A 246 5.17 6.09 -31.14
N THR A 247 5.09 6.14 -32.46
CA THR A 247 5.70 7.21 -33.26
C THR A 247 4.79 8.44 -33.26
N ALA A 248 5.34 9.63 -33.53
CA ALA A 248 4.57 10.88 -33.59
C ALA A 248 3.53 10.92 -34.74
N GLU A 249 3.60 9.98 -35.67
CA GLU A 249 2.73 9.81 -36.83
C GLU A 249 1.61 8.79 -36.57
N ASP A 250 1.66 8.05 -35.46
CA ASP A 250 0.64 7.07 -35.09
C ASP A 250 -0.73 7.74 -34.92
N ARG A 251 -1.78 7.12 -35.48
CA ARG A 251 -3.17 7.64 -35.40
C ARG A 251 -3.68 7.82 -33.98
N GLY A 252 -3.18 7.01 -33.03
CA GLY A 252 -3.51 7.12 -31.61
C GLY A 252 -2.58 8.04 -30.82
N TRP A 253 -1.64 8.73 -31.48
CA TRP A 253 -0.79 9.73 -30.84
C TRP A 253 -1.60 10.98 -30.48
N ARG A 254 -1.66 11.31 -29.19
CA ARG A 254 -2.30 12.55 -28.73
C ARG A 254 -1.35 13.72 -28.97
N LYS A 255 -1.62 14.52 -30.01
CA LYS A 255 -0.86 15.74 -30.30
C LYS A 255 -1.28 16.86 -29.33
N GLY A 256 -0.32 17.47 -28.65
CA GLY A 256 -0.52 18.73 -27.90
C GLY A 256 -1.19 18.62 -26.54
N VAL A 257 -1.14 17.45 -25.88
CA VAL A 257 -1.48 17.27 -24.46
C VAL A 257 -0.22 17.36 -23.60
#